data_AF-A0A7Y6CVJ7-F1
#
_entry.id   AF-A0A7Y6CVJ7-F1
#
_cell.length_a   1.000
_cell.length_b   1.000
_cell.length_c   1.000
_cell.angle_alpha   90.00
_cell.angle_beta   90.00
_cell.angle_gamma   90.00
#
_symmetry.space_group_name_H-M   'P 1'
#
loop_
_entity.id
_entity.type
_entity.pdbx_description
1 polymer ?
#
loop_
_entity_poly.entity_id
_entity_poly.type
_entity_poly.pdbx_seq_one_letter_code
_entity_poly.pdbx_strand_id
1 'polypeptide(L)'
;ALTLGERLANPGDLILCDADLRGDLRPLVAVDGDLNVAAFARRQGGGFGIAKLAAKRLVELRSGFRSREPLSGQRRLTQRAREAVFPLAAGFGCETAMTAEAARVGLAIEETTVELEHRATGRDLRGFLHRGLQLRDILLAFGPQARNHRGLRLPLVGWVVGLAHPSLAPVAAVGVADDLWSGEERGFRAHVGTGATTGVLKLVAIPAYGLLRTRSLSGALLVGLAANMLNQLDTKPGRALKAYLALSLPLRAPKTIAVLLASYDLREMAMLGDSGSNSLGAMLGLRSVGRLTERQRWSAIAALAGLTLLGERRSLGALIESTPVFRELDAWGRQPV
;
A
#
# COMPACT_ATOMS: atom_id res chain seq x y z
N ALA A 1 12.93 1.48 5.30
CA ALA A 1 14.19 1.65 6.06
C ALA A 1 14.06 2.78 7.07
N LEU A 2 13.90 4.04 6.63
CA LEU A 2 13.82 5.21 7.52
C LEU A 2 12.83 5.04 8.69
N THR A 3 11.59 4.60 8.42
CA THR A 3 10.59 4.33 9.47
C THR A 3 11.04 3.28 10.51
N LEU A 4 11.80 2.26 10.10
CA LEU A 4 12.32 1.27 11.04
C LEU A 4 13.50 1.82 11.83
N GLY A 5 14.37 2.61 11.19
CA GLY A 5 15.48 3.30 11.85
C GLY A 5 15.01 4.32 12.87
N GLU A 6 13.95 5.08 12.57
CA GLU A 6 13.37 6.07 13.47
C GLU A 6 12.87 5.44 14.78
N ARG A 7 12.24 4.25 14.71
CA ARG A 7 11.79 3.51 15.89
C ARG A 7 12.92 3.05 16.82
N LEU A 8 14.13 2.92 16.28
CA LEU A 8 15.33 2.55 17.05
C LEU A 8 16.12 3.78 17.52
N ALA A 9 15.80 4.97 16.99
CA ALA A 9 16.49 6.20 17.35
C ALA A 9 16.02 6.69 18.72
N ASN A 10 16.95 7.26 19.49
CA ASN A 10 16.64 7.90 20.76
C ASN A 10 15.62 9.06 20.57
N PRO A 11 14.85 9.42 21.61
CA PRO A 11 14.04 10.63 21.60
C PRO A 11 14.89 11.87 21.31
N GLY A 12 14.34 12.81 20.54
CA GLY A 12 15.02 14.07 20.17
C GLY A 12 15.02 14.29 18.66
N ASP A 13 15.87 15.20 18.21
CA ASP A 13 15.95 15.53 16.80
C ASP A 13 16.56 14.40 15.98
N LEU A 14 16.12 14.29 14.72
CA LEU A 14 16.62 13.31 13.77
C LEU A 14 17.26 14.00 12.58
N ILE A 15 18.46 13.58 12.20
CA ILE A 15 19.10 13.96 10.94
C ILE A 15 19.05 12.76 10.01
N LEU A 16 18.45 12.96 8.84
CA LEU A 16 18.46 12.03 7.71
C LEU A 16 19.59 12.44 6.77
N CYS A 17 20.40 11.48 6.34
CA CYS A 17 21.46 11.69 5.38
C CYS A 17 21.64 10.45 4.50
N ASP A 18 22.14 10.68 3.28
CA ASP A 18 22.48 9.58 2.38
C ASP A 18 23.82 8.99 2.80
N ALA A 19 23.98 7.68 2.68
CA ALA A 19 25.19 6.98 3.10
C ALA A 19 26.44 7.34 2.28
N ASP A 20 26.25 7.91 1.08
CA ASP A 20 27.32 8.34 0.17
C ASP A 20 27.54 9.86 0.16
N LEU A 21 26.94 10.58 1.11
CA LEU A 21 27.05 12.03 1.22
C LEU A 21 28.51 12.47 1.48
N ARG A 22 28.95 13.49 0.75
CA ARG A 22 30.19 14.24 1.04
C ARG A 22 29.85 15.71 1.27
N GLY A 23 30.13 16.20 2.48
CA GLY A 23 29.93 17.61 2.85
C GLY A 23 29.51 17.77 4.31
N ASP A 24 29.09 19.00 4.65
CA ASP A 24 28.74 19.40 6.02
C ASP A 24 27.23 19.65 6.16
N LEU A 25 26.60 18.95 7.13
CA LEU A 25 25.18 19.10 7.46
C LEU A 25 24.92 20.00 8.67
N ARG A 26 25.95 20.53 9.34
CA ARG A 26 25.78 21.50 10.44
C ARG A 26 24.86 22.69 10.07
N PRO A 27 24.86 23.21 8.83
CA PRO A 27 23.91 24.27 8.46
C PRO A 27 22.44 23.88 8.59
N LEU A 28 22.09 22.58 8.50
CA LEU A 28 20.70 22.14 8.71
C LEU A 28 20.29 22.16 10.19
N VAL A 29 21.25 22.12 11.11
CA VAL A 29 21.00 22.13 12.55
C VAL A 29 20.97 23.57 13.08
N ALA A 30 21.66 24.49 12.41
CA ALA A 30 21.78 25.89 12.82
C ALA A 30 20.56 26.76 12.51
N VAL A 31 19.55 26.24 11.81
CA VAL A 31 18.35 26.99 11.40
C VAL A 31 17.16 26.60 12.26
N ASP A 32 16.43 27.60 12.74
CA ASP A 32 15.18 27.41 13.46
C ASP A 32 14.08 26.97 12.49
N GLY A 33 13.65 25.72 12.62
CA GLY A 33 12.59 25.12 11.82
C GLY A 33 12.28 23.70 12.31
N ASP A 34 11.04 23.28 12.17
CA ASP A 34 10.60 21.93 12.54
C ASP A 34 11.15 20.88 11.56
N LEU A 35 11.14 21.22 10.26
CA LEU A 35 11.68 20.40 9.18
C LEU A 35 12.63 21.24 8.33
N ASN A 36 13.93 20.99 8.46
CA ASN A 36 14.96 21.66 7.67
C ASN A 36 15.42 20.73 6.55
N VAL A 37 15.39 21.20 5.31
CA VAL A 37 15.72 20.42 4.11
C VAL A 37 16.92 21.04 3.41
N ALA A 38 17.91 20.22 3.08
CA ALA A 38 19.06 20.68 2.30
C ALA A 38 18.66 21.03 0.87
N ALA A 39 18.99 22.25 0.45
CA ALA A 39 18.99 22.64 -0.94
C ALA A 39 20.41 22.70 -1.49
N PHE A 40 20.68 22.02 -2.61
CA PHE A 40 22.02 21.94 -3.18
C PHE A 40 22.40 23.25 -3.89
N ALA A 41 23.54 23.84 -3.49
CA ALA A 41 24.07 25.07 -4.09
C ALA A 41 24.36 24.92 -5.60
N ARG A 42 24.81 23.74 -6.03
CA ARG A 42 25.04 23.42 -7.45
C ARG A 42 24.03 22.41 -7.94
N ARG A 43 23.29 22.77 -9.00
CA ARG A 43 22.44 21.83 -9.73
C ARG A 43 23.32 20.83 -10.48
N GLN A 44 23.47 19.64 -9.95
CA GLN A 44 24.03 18.52 -10.70
C GLN A 44 22.87 17.77 -11.37
N GLY A 45 22.78 17.84 -12.70
CA GLY A 45 21.62 17.29 -13.43
C GLY A 45 21.99 16.65 -14.75
N GLY A 46 21.48 15.43 -14.96
CA GLY A 46 21.51 14.72 -16.26
C GLY A 46 20.13 14.51 -16.89
N GLY A 47 19.02 14.63 -16.14
CA GLY A 47 17.66 14.27 -16.61
C GLY A 47 16.75 15.45 -16.99
N PHE A 48 15.55 15.14 -17.53
CA PHE A 48 14.52 16.11 -17.95
C PHE A 48 13.75 16.79 -16.81
N GLY A 49 14.06 16.49 -15.53
CA GLY A 49 13.40 17.12 -14.38
C GLY A 49 11.96 16.70 -14.09
N ILE A 50 11.39 15.73 -14.82
CA ILE A 50 9.98 15.29 -14.70
C ILE A 50 9.62 14.88 -13.27
N ALA A 51 10.40 13.99 -12.64
CA ALA A 51 10.13 13.53 -11.27
C ALA A 51 10.15 14.68 -10.25
N LYS A 52 11.13 15.58 -10.36
CA LYS A 52 11.23 16.78 -9.51
C LYS A 52 10.06 17.74 -9.73
N LEU A 53 9.64 17.94 -10.97
CA LEU A 53 8.48 18.79 -11.28
C LEU A 53 7.19 18.19 -10.72
N ALA A 54 6.97 16.89 -10.91
CA ALA A 54 5.82 16.19 -10.35
C ALA A 54 5.80 16.30 -8.82
N ALA A 55 6.93 16.05 -8.16
CA ALA A 55 7.07 16.20 -6.72
C ALA A 55 6.72 17.61 -6.23
N LYS A 56 7.25 18.66 -6.88
CA LYS A 56 6.91 20.06 -6.54
C LYS A 56 5.41 20.33 -6.65
N ARG A 57 4.78 19.89 -7.74
CA ARG A 57 3.35 20.09 -7.98
C ARG A 57 2.50 19.34 -6.98
N LEU A 58 2.87 18.11 -6.64
CA LEU A 58 2.14 17.32 -5.65
C LEU A 58 2.21 17.92 -4.24
N VAL A 59 3.38 18.43 -3.82
CA VAL A 59 3.52 19.15 -2.56
C VAL A 59 2.64 20.41 -2.57
N GLU A 60 2.71 21.22 -3.62
CA GLU A 60 1.92 22.45 -3.77
C GLU A 60 0.40 22.16 -3.75
N LEU A 61 -0.06 21.17 -4.51
CA LEU A 61 -1.48 20.79 -4.57
C LEU A 61 -2.00 20.21 -3.25
N ARG A 62 -1.18 19.45 -2.52
CA ARG A 62 -1.58 18.76 -1.28
C ARG A 62 -1.55 19.66 -0.06
N SER A 63 -0.67 20.66 -0.04
CA SER A 63 -0.35 21.44 1.18
C SER A 63 -0.31 22.96 0.98
N GLY A 64 -0.31 23.46 -0.25
CA GLY A 64 -0.07 24.87 -0.57
C GLY A 64 1.40 25.31 -0.50
N PHE A 65 2.29 24.47 0.03
CA PHE A 65 3.71 24.80 0.18
C PHE A 65 4.49 24.63 -1.15
N ARG A 66 5.35 25.61 -1.47
CA ARG A 66 6.19 25.60 -2.67
C ARG A 66 7.61 25.16 -2.34
N SER A 67 7.88 23.86 -2.45
CA SER A 67 9.21 23.32 -2.19
C SER A 67 10.21 23.58 -3.35
N ARG A 68 11.43 24.02 -3.01
CA ARG A 68 12.55 24.14 -3.96
C ARG A 68 13.20 22.78 -4.22
N GLU A 69 13.35 21.95 -3.18
CA GLU A 69 14.06 20.66 -3.23
C GLU A 69 13.27 19.49 -2.60
N PRO A 70 12.12 19.11 -3.18
CA PRO A 70 11.19 18.13 -2.58
C PRO A 70 11.70 16.68 -2.57
N LEU A 71 12.84 16.43 -3.22
CA LEU A 71 13.48 15.12 -3.35
C LEU A 71 14.80 15.02 -2.56
N SER A 72 15.18 16.08 -1.84
CA SER A 72 16.41 16.07 -1.05
C SER A 72 16.29 15.09 0.11
N GLY A 73 17.23 14.15 0.23
CA GLY A 73 17.28 13.16 1.31
C GLY A 73 17.90 13.69 2.61
N GLN A 74 18.61 14.82 2.55
CA GLN A 74 19.30 15.41 3.71
C GLN A 74 18.38 16.36 4.47
N ARG A 75 18.00 15.96 5.68
CA ARG A 75 16.95 16.63 6.46
C ARG A 75 17.23 16.62 7.93
N ARG A 76 16.87 17.67 8.64
CA ARG A 76 16.76 17.67 10.11
C ARG A 76 15.29 17.79 10.48
N LEU A 77 14.84 16.95 11.40
CA LEU A 77 13.50 16.96 11.96
C LEU A 77 13.59 17.20 13.47
N THR A 78 12.78 18.10 14.00
CA THR A 78 12.55 18.18 15.44
C THR A 78 11.80 16.94 15.94
N GLN A 79 11.83 16.66 17.24
CA GLN A 79 10.98 15.61 17.85
C GLN A 79 9.50 15.77 17.44
N ARG A 80 8.99 17.01 17.46
CA ARG A 80 7.63 17.34 17.02
C ARG A 80 7.39 16.97 15.55
N ALA A 81 8.35 17.28 14.67
CA ALA A 81 8.24 16.93 13.26
C ALA A 81 8.25 15.41 13.05
N ARG A 82 9.09 14.67 13.79
CA ARG A 82 9.13 13.20 13.74
C ARG A 82 7.78 12.59 14.05
N GLU A 83 7.17 12.99 15.16
CA GLU A 83 5.86 12.50 15.61
C GLU A 83 4.75 12.78 14.61
N ALA A 84 4.83 13.91 13.90
CA ALA A 84 3.81 14.32 12.94
C ALA A 84 3.89 13.57 11.59
N VAL A 85 5.09 13.19 11.12
CA VAL A 85 5.28 12.68 9.74
C VAL A 85 5.57 11.19 9.66
N PHE A 86 6.02 10.54 10.73
CA PHE A 86 6.24 9.09 10.74
C PHE A 86 4.95 8.31 11.03
N PRO A 87 4.75 7.12 10.45
CA PRO A 87 5.62 6.42 9.50
C PRO A 87 5.60 7.07 8.10
N LEU A 88 6.77 7.12 7.46
CA LEU A 88 6.93 7.69 6.12
C LEU A 88 6.32 6.79 5.04
N ALA A 89 5.87 7.41 3.95
CA ALA A 89 5.50 6.70 2.72
C ALA A 89 6.69 5.86 2.20
N ALA A 90 6.41 4.74 1.55
CA ALA A 90 7.44 3.85 1.02
C ALA A 90 8.09 4.37 -0.28
N GLY A 91 9.32 3.91 -0.54
CA GLY A 91 10.05 4.20 -1.78
C GLY A 91 10.53 5.64 -1.89
N PHE A 92 10.86 6.07 -3.11
CA PHE A 92 11.43 7.40 -3.39
C PHE A 92 10.47 8.58 -3.18
N GLY A 93 9.21 8.32 -2.83
CA GLY A 93 8.24 9.37 -2.51
C GLY A 93 8.25 9.80 -1.04
N CYS A 94 9.04 9.13 -0.19
CA CYS A 94 9.04 9.37 1.25
C CYS A 94 9.44 10.81 1.59
N GLU A 95 10.42 11.34 0.87
CA GLU A 95 10.89 12.71 0.95
C GLU A 95 9.78 13.72 0.63
N THR A 96 9.15 13.54 -0.52
CA THR A 96 8.14 14.47 -1.02
C THR A 96 6.88 14.46 -0.16
N ALA A 97 6.41 13.27 0.24
CA ALA A 97 5.25 13.12 1.10
C ALA A 97 5.49 13.70 2.50
N MET A 98 6.68 13.52 3.08
CA MET A 98 7.06 14.11 4.36
C MET A 98 6.95 15.64 4.35
N THR A 99 7.45 16.30 3.30
CA THR A 99 7.36 17.76 3.17
C THR A 99 5.91 18.22 3.04
N ALA A 100 5.09 17.52 2.24
CA ALA A 100 3.67 17.85 2.10
C ALA A 100 2.89 17.66 3.41
N GLU A 101 3.16 16.57 4.15
CA GLU A 101 2.54 16.28 5.45
C GLU A 101 2.92 17.34 6.48
N ALA A 102 4.22 17.65 6.60
CA ALA A 102 4.73 18.68 7.50
C ALA A 102 4.08 20.05 7.24
N ALA A 103 3.95 20.43 5.97
CA ALA A 103 3.30 21.68 5.59
C ALA A 103 1.81 21.67 5.94
N ARG A 104 1.11 20.56 5.67
CA ARG A 104 -0.33 20.40 5.95
C ARG A 104 -0.66 20.52 7.44
N VAL A 105 0.22 20.06 8.32
CA VAL A 105 0.05 20.16 9.78
C VAL A 105 0.65 21.44 10.37
N GLY A 106 1.11 22.38 9.53
CA GLY A 106 1.58 23.70 9.95
C GLY A 106 2.95 23.71 10.64
N LEU A 107 3.83 22.75 10.32
CA LEU A 107 5.22 22.77 10.80
C LEU A 107 6.03 23.85 10.06
N ALA A 108 6.97 24.48 10.77
CA ALA A 108 7.90 25.42 10.15
C ALA A 108 8.90 24.66 9.26
N ILE A 109 8.86 24.91 7.95
CA ILE A 109 9.74 24.24 6.98
C ILE A 109 10.74 25.25 6.45
N GLU A 110 12.03 24.95 6.62
CA GLU A 110 13.12 25.74 6.07
C GLU A 110 13.93 24.94 5.05
N GLU A 111 14.24 25.56 3.91
CA GLU A 111 15.08 24.96 2.87
C GLU A 111 16.42 25.70 2.80
N THR A 112 17.44 25.15 3.45
CA THR A 112 18.75 25.78 3.61
C THR A 112 19.69 25.39 2.48
N THR A 113 20.27 26.37 1.80
CA THR A 113 21.29 26.09 0.78
C THR A 113 22.58 25.60 1.43
N VAL A 114 23.07 24.45 0.98
CA VAL A 114 24.27 23.79 1.49
C VAL A 114 25.21 23.43 0.34
N GLU A 115 26.51 23.58 0.59
CA GLU A 115 27.56 23.15 -0.33
C GLU A 115 27.80 21.65 -0.18
N LEU A 116 26.96 20.86 -0.85
CA LEU A 116 27.07 19.41 -0.88
C LEU A 116 27.44 18.93 -2.28
N GLU A 117 28.33 17.93 -2.35
CA GLU A 117 28.62 17.19 -3.57
C GLU A 117 27.95 15.82 -3.49
N HIS A 118 27.21 15.45 -4.54
CA HIS A 118 26.69 14.10 -4.70
C HIS A 118 27.18 13.53 -6.03
N ARG A 119 27.32 12.20 -6.11
CA ARG A 119 27.69 11.53 -7.34
C ARG A 119 26.58 11.68 -8.37
N ALA A 120 26.77 12.54 -9.38
CA ALA A 120 25.78 12.70 -10.44
C ALA A 120 25.51 11.36 -11.15
N THR A 121 24.24 10.95 -11.21
CA THR A 121 23.82 9.84 -12.07
C THR A 121 23.90 10.28 -13.53
N GLY A 122 24.61 9.50 -14.35
CA GLY A 122 24.82 9.79 -15.76
C GLY A 122 23.54 9.74 -16.61
N ARG A 123 23.64 10.18 -17.86
CA ARG A 123 22.58 10.05 -18.88
C ARG A 123 22.54 8.66 -19.51
N ASP A 124 22.52 7.62 -18.70
CA ASP A 124 22.44 6.23 -19.17
C ASP A 124 21.04 5.64 -19.01
N LEU A 125 20.79 4.50 -19.67
CA LEU A 125 19.52 3.78 -19.60
C LEU A 125 19.13 3.44 -18.15
N ARG A 126 20.12 3.12 -17.30
CA ARG A 126 19.92 2.85 -15.88
C ARG A 126 19.42 4.10 -15.14
N GLY A 127 20.01 5.26 -15.41
CA GLY A 127 19.58 6.55 -14.87
C GLY A 127 18.17 6.95 -15.32
N PHE A 128 17.76 6.59 -16.55
CA PHE A 128 16.37 6.77 -16.99
C PHE A 128 15.40 5.84 -16.26
N LEU A 129 15.72 4.55 -16.14
CA LEU A 129 14.90 3.58 -15.41
C LEU A 129 14.74 3.98 -13.94
N HIS A 130 15.84 4.38 -13.29
CA HIS A 130 15.83 4.87 -11.91
C HIS A 130 14.89 6.06 -11.73
N ARG A 131 14.94 7.04 -12.64
CA ARG A 131 14.02 8.20 -12.63
C ARG A 131 12.56 7.82 -12.88
N GLY A 132 12.31 6.81 -13.71
CA GLY A 132 10.98 6.25 -13.92
C GLY A 132 10.42 5.61 -12.64
N LEU A 133 11.23 4.82 -11.93
CA LEU A 133 10.87 4.24 -10.64
C LEU A 133 10.65 5.34 -9.58
N GLN A 134 11.48 6.38 -9.58
CA GLN A 134 11.33 7.53 -8.71
C GLN A 134 9.97 8.21 -8.91
N LEU A 135 9.61 8.51 -10.17
CA LEU A 135 8.32 9.12 -10.51
C LEU A 135 7.15 8.24 -10.07
N ARG A 136 7.20 6.93 -10.33
CA ARG A 136 6.18 5.98 -9.88
C ARG A 136 5.99 6.05 -8.37
N ASP A 137 7.07 5.94 -7.60
CA ASP A 137 7.00 5.91 -6.14
C ASP A 137 6.52 7.25 -5.57
N ILE A 138 6.88 8.38 -6.20
CA ILE A 138 6.32 9.69 -5.86
C ILE A 138 4.80 9.71 -6.08
N LEU A 139 4.31 9.23 -7.22
CA LEU A 139 2.87 9.19 -7.48
C LEU A 139 2.12 8.29 -6.48
N LEU A 140 2.68 7.12 -6.18
CA LEU A 140 2.14 6.20 -5.17
C LEU A 140 2.18 6.80 -3.75
N ALA A 141 3.17 7.66 -3.46
CA ALA A 141 3.30 8.35 -2.18
C ALA A 141 2.17 9.37 -1.92
N PHE A 142 1.45 9.80 -2.97
CA PHE A 142 0.30 10.70 -2.89
C PHE A 142 -1.04 10.01 -3.20
N GLY A 143 -1.01 8.70 -3.50
CA GLY A 143 -2.20 7.87 -3.70
C GLY A 143 -2.76 7.27 -2.40
N PRO A 144 -3.73 6.33 -2.51
CA PRO A 144 -4.26 5.60 -1.38
C PRO A 144 -3.17 4.80 -0.67
N GLN A 145 -3.15 4.83 0.67
CA GLN A 145 -2.12 4.21 1.50
C GLN A 145 -2.72 3.59 2.75
N ALA A 146 -2.07 2.55 3.26
CA ALA A 146 -2.46 1.90 4.51
C ALA A 146 -1.23 1.54 5.35
N ARG A 147 -1.47 1.28 6.64
CA ARG A 147 -0.47 0.69 7.53
C ARG A 147 -0.51 -0.83 7.41
N ASN A 148 0.65 -1.43 7.15
CA ASN A 148 0.78 -2.87 7.10
C ASN A 148 0.87 -3.48 8.52
N HIS A 149 0.99 -4.80 8.62
CA HIS A 149 1.09 -5.53 9.89
C HIS A 149 2.30 -5.14 10.77
N ARG A 150 3.34 -4.50 10.20
CA ARG A 150 4.50 -3.94 10.94
C ARG A 150 4.31 -2.45 11.27
N GLY A 151 3.17 -1.86 10.93
CA GLY A 151 2.89 -0.43 11.04
C GLY A 151 3.65 0.44 10.03
N LEU A 152 4.14 -0.14 8.92
CA LEU A 152 4.75 0.61 7.82
C LEU A 152 3.66 1.17 6.90
N ARG A 153 3.84 2.40 6.41
CA ARG A 153 2.92 3.06 5.49
C ARG A 153 3.25 2.68 4.05
N LEU A 154 2.38 1.88 3.43
CA LEU A 154 2.55 1.33 2.08
C LEU A 154 1.44 1.80 1.14
N PRO A 155 1.74 1.96 -0.17
CA PRO A 155 0.71 2.28 -1.16
C PRO A 155 -0.22 1.09 -1.40
N LEU A 156 -1.52 1.39 -1.50
CA LEU A 156 -2.54 0.43 -1.91
C LEU A 156 -2.62 0.41 -3.43
N VAL A 157 -2.39 -0.76 -4.02
CA VAL A 157 -2.32 -0.92 -5.48
C VAL A 157 -3.37 -1.87 -6.03
N GLY A 158 -4.25 -2.44 -5.21
CA GLY A 158 -5.26 -3.41 -5.63
C GLY A 158 -6.20 -2.97 -6.75
N TRP A 159 -6.41 -1.66 -6.89
CA TRP A 159 -7.22 -1.07 -7.95
C TRP A 159 -6.72 -1.41 -9.36
N VAL A 160 -5.43 -1.74 -9.53
CA VAL A 160 -4.90 -2.17 -10.84
C VAL A 160 -5.52 -3.49 -11.32
N VAL A 161 -6.09 -4.30 -10.41
CA VAL A 161 -6.83 -5.52 -10.80
C VAL A 161 -8.06 -5.15 -11.61
N GLY A 162 -8.77 -4.07 -11.23
CA GLY A 162 -9.91 -3.55 -11.99
C GLY A 162 -9.52 -2.99 -13.36
N LEU A 163 -8.31 -2.43 -13.49
CA LEU A 163 -7.78 -1.97 -14.78
C LEU A 163 -7.36 -3.14 -15.69
N ALA A 164 -6.66 -4.12 -15.12
CA ALA A 164 -6.23 -5.32 -15.86
C ALA A 164 -7.41 -6.21 -16.26
N HIS A 165 -8.48 -6.20 -15.47
CA HIS A 165 -9.71 -6.92 -15.73
C HIS A 165 -10.91 -5.98 -15.57
N PRO A 166 -11.28 -5.21 -16.61
CA PRO A 166 -12.36 -4.23 -16.55
C PRO A 166 -13.71 -4.78 -16.11
N SER A 167 -13.95 -6.09 -16.29
CA SER A 167 -15.14 -6.74 -15.74
C SER A 167 -15.21 -6.62 -14.21
N LEU A 168 -14.08 -6.57 -13.51
CA LEU A 168 -14.01 -6.44 -12.05
C LEU A 168 -13.95 -4.99 -11.57
N ALA A 169 -13.95 -4.00 -12.48
CA ALA A 169 -13.90 -2.59 -12.10
C ALA A 169 -14.96 -2.17 -11.05
N PRO A 170 -16.22 -2.66 -11.08
CA PRO A 170 -17.19 -2.36 -10.03
C PRO A 170 -16.77 -2.85 -8.65
N VAL A 171 -16.19 -4.06 -8.57
CA VAL A 171 -15.70 -4.63 -7.30
C VAL A 171 -14.46 -3.88 -6.81
N ALA A 172 -13.54 -3.57 -7.73
CA ALA A 172 -12.35 -2.79 -7.43
C ALA A 172 -12.72 -1.40 -6.89
N ALA A 173 -13.73 -0.74 -7.47
CA ALA A 173 -14.22 0.56 -7.03
C ALA A 173 -14.83 0.51 -5.62
N VAL A 174 -15.62 -0.52 -5.31
CA VAL A 174 -16.15 -0.75 -3.96
C VAL A 174 -15.01 -0.95 -2.95
N GLY A 175 -13.97 -1.70 -3.32
CA GLY A 175 -12.83 -1.87 -2.43
C GLY A 175 -11.96 -0.62 -2.30
N VAL A 176 -11.79 0.21 -3.35
CA VAL A 176 -11.13 1.53 -3.24
C VAL A 176 -11.92 2.45 -2.32
N ALA A 177 -13.24 2.44 -2.44
CA ALA A 177 -14.12 3.17 -1.55
C ALA A 177 -13.86 2.76 -0.09
N ASP A 178 -13.82 1.45 0.19
CA ASP A 178 -13.53 0.96 1.55
C ASP A 178 -12.11 1.33 1.99
N ASP A 179 -11.10 1.17 1.14
CA ASP A 179 -9.70 1.55 1.40
C ASP A 179 -9.53 3.05 1.75
N LEU A 180 -10.39 3.93 1.21
CA LEU A 180 -10.34 5.38 1.43
C LEU A 180 -11.22 5.87 2.58
N TRP A 181 -12.35 5.21 2.84
CA TRP A 181 -13.35 5.64 3.82
C TRP A 181 -13.36 4.83 5.12
N SER A 182 -12.74 3.65 5.16
CA SER A 182 -12.60 2.90 6.41
C SER A 182 -11.52 3.53 7.31
N GLY A 183 -11.89 3.82 8.57
CA GLY A 183 -10.93 4.24 9.60
C GLY A 183 -10.04 3.07 10.05
N GLU A 184 -9.17 3.31 11.03
CA GLU A 184 -8.25 2.29 11.58
C GLU A 184 -8.95 1.06 12.22
N GLU A 185 -10.28 1.07 12.34
CA GLU A 185 -11.06 0.05 13.03
C GLU A 185 -11.48 -1.11 12.10
N ARG A 186 -11.00 -2.33 12.41
CA ARG A 186 -11.36 -3.56 11.70
C ARG A 186 -12.36 -4.40 12.50
N GLY A 187 -13.36 -4.97 11.83
CA GLY A 187 -14.24 -6.04 12.36
C GLY A 187 -15.73 -5.70 12.38
N PHE A 188 -16.57 -6.73 12.20
CA PHE A 188 -18.04 -6.62 12.10
C PHE A 188 -18.68 -6.00 13.37
N ARG A 189 -18.14 -6.33 14.56
CA ARG A 189 -18.58 -5.75 15.85
C ARG A 189 -18.26 -4.26 15.98
N ALA A 190 -17.11 -3.81 15.47
CA ALA A 190 -16.75 -2.39 15.46
C ALA A 190 -17.62 -1.62 14.44
N HIS A 191 -17.87 -2.21 13.28
CA HIS A 191 -18.69 -1.62 12.23
C HIS A 191 -20.15 -1.39 12.62
N VAL A 192 -20.74 -2.33 13.37
CA VAL A 192 -22.11 -2.21 13.88
C VAL A 192 -22.19 -1.24 15.07
N GLY A 193 -21.11 -1.09 15.85
CA GLY A 193 -21.06 -0.18 17.00
C GLY A 193 -20.87 1.31 16.63
N THR A 194 -20.16 1.61 15.54
CA THR A 194 -19.86 2.99 15.11
C THR A 194 -20.69 3.46 13.91
N GLY A 195 -21.52 2.59 13.33
CA GLY A 195 -22.28 2.91 12.11
C GLY A 195 -21.41 3.00 10.86
N ALA A 196 -20.24 2.34 10.84
CA ALA A 196 -19.33 2.36 9.68
C ALA A 196 -19.97 1.63 8.48
N THR A 197 -20.58 2.41 7.59
CA THR A 197 -21.38 2.00 6.44
C THR A 197 -20.60 1.28 5.34
N THR A 198 -19.27 1.30 5.35
CA THR A 198 -18.43 0.82 4.24
C THR A 198 -18.25 -0.71 4.25
N GLY A 199 -18.13 -1.34 5.42
CA GLY A 199 -18.11 -2.79 5.53
C GLY A 199 -19.42 -3.45 5.08
N VAL A 200 -20.57 -2.78 5.29
CA VAL A 200 -21.87 -3.22 4.77
C VAL A 200 -21.94 -3.05 3.24
N LEU A 201 -21.34 -1.97 2.71
CA LEU A 201 -21.32 -1.71 1.27
C LEU A 201 -20.73 -2.90 0.50
N LYS A 202 -19.55 -3.42 0.90
CA LYS A 202 -18.94 -4.58 0.20
C LYS A 202 -19.73 -5.88 0.38
N LEU A 203 -20.32 -6.10 1.56
CA LEU A 203 -21.15 -7.28 1.84
C LEU A 203 -22.43 -7.33 1.00
N VAL A 204 -22.93 -6.19 0.53
CA VAL A 204 -24.11 -6.13 -0.35
C VAL A 204 -23.71 -5.97 -1.81
N ALA A 205 -22.80 -5.05 -2.11
CA ALA A 205 -22.44 -4.68 -3.49
C ALA A 205 -21.75 -5.82 -4.23
N ILE A 206 -20.87 -6.59 -3.58
CA ILE A 206 -20.15 -7.68 -4.25
C ILE A 206 -21.10 -8.84 -4.59
N PRO A 207 -21.95 -9.35 -3.68
CA PRO A 207 -22.98 -10.32 -4.06
C PRO A 207 -23.98 -9.78 -5.07
N ALA A 208 -24.41 -8.51 -4.98
CA ALA A 208 -25.31 -7.90 -5.96
C ALA A 208 -24.69 -7.86 -7.36
N TYR A 209 -23.40 -7.52 -7.44
CA TYR A 209 -22.63 -7.62 -8.68
C TYR A 209 -22.53 -9.07 -9.19
N GLY A 210 -22.27 -10.02 -8.29
CA GLY A 210 -22.30 -11.45 -8.59
C GLY A 210 -23.65 -11.91 -9.15
N LEU A 211 -24.76 -11.46 -8.55
CA LEU A 211 -26.13 -11.75 -9.00
C LEU A 211 -26.39 -11.17 -10.38
N LEU A 212 -26.01 -9.91 -10.62
CA LEU A 212 -26.16 -9.24 -11.91
C LEU A 212 -25.44 -10.01 -13.03
N ARG A 213 -24.22 -10.50 -12.75
CA ARG A 213 -23.36 -11.20 -13.72
C ARG A 213 -23.74 -12.65 -13.97
N THR A 214 -24.19 -13.35 -12.93
CA THR A 214 -24.43 -14.79 -12.98
C THR A 214 -25.90 -15.13 -13.13
N ARG A 215 -26.80 -14.18 -12.82
CA ARG A 215 -28.26 -14.37 -12.73
C ARG A 215 -28.64 -15.58 -11.86
N SER A 216 -27.82 -15.87 -10.85
CA SER A 216 -27.97 -17.02 -9.97
C SER A 216 -27.69 -16.63 -8.53
N LEU A 217 -28.53 -17.12 -7.61
CA LEU A 217 -28.33 -16.93 -6.18
C LEU A 217 -27.05 -17.63 -5.69
N SER A 218 -26.82 -18.87 -6.12
CA SER A 218 -25.59 -19.58 -5.77
C SER A 218 -24.36 -18.89 -6.36
N GLY A 219 -24.48 -18.30 -7.56
CA GLY A 219 -23.44 -17.48 -8.16
C GLY A 219 -23.13 -16.21 -7.35
N ALA A 220 -24.17 -15.48 -6.92
CA ALA A 220 -24.05 -14.29 -6.08
C ALA A 220 -23.34 -14.58 -4.75
N LEU A 221 -23.80 -15.63 -4.05
CA LEU A 221 -23.22 -16.06 -2.77
C LEU A 221 -21.77 -16.49 -2.93
N LEU A 222 -21.46 -17.25 -3.98
CA LEU A 222 -20.11 -17.73 -4.24
C LEU A 222 -19.14 -16.59 -4.56
N VAL A 223 -19.57 -15.58 -5.32
CA VAL A 223 -18.76 -14.37 -5.60
C VAL A 223 -18.52 -13.56 -4.33
N GLY A 224 -19.56 -13.31 -3.54
CA GLY A 224 -19.46 -12.58 -2.28
C GLY A 224 -18.55 -13.27 -1.26
N LEU A 225 -18.78 -14.56 -1.02
CA LEU A 225 -18.01 -15.33 -0.05
C LEU A 225 -16.55 -15.54 -0.48
N ALA A 226 -16.28 -15.71 -1.78
CA ALA A 226 -14.91 -15.81 -2.27
C ALA A 226 -14.15 -14.48 -2.14
N ALA A 227 -14.80 -13.34 -2.40
CA ALA A 227 -14.25 -12.01 -2.14
C ALA A 227 -13.94 -11.82 -0.66
N ASN A 228 -14.91 -12.10 0.23
CA ASN A 228 -14.73 -12.02 1.67
C ASN A 228 -13.59 -12.92 2.17
N MET A 229 -13.51 -14.17 1.70
CA MET A 229 -12.43 -15.09 2.08
C MET A 229 -11.05 -14.52 1.72
N LEU A 230 -10.86 -14.03 0.50
CA LEU A 230 -9.58 -13.45 0.10
C LEU A 230 -9.26 -12.19 0.88
N ASN A 231 -10.25 -11.36 1.20
CA ASN A 231 -10.07 -10.19 2.05
C ASN A 231 -9.63 -10.56 3.47
N GLN A 232 -10.23 -11.60 4.08
CA GLN A 232 -9.81 -12.09 5.40
C GLN A 232 -8.39 -12.66 5.40
N LEU A 233 -7.87 -13.08 4.24
CA LEU A 233 -6.49 -13.52 4.07
C LEU A 233 -5.52 -12.36 3.80
N ASP A 234 -5.99 -11.15 3.49
CA ASP A 234 -5.15 -9.97 3.24
C ASP A 234 -4.68 -9.28 4.53
N THR A 235 -4.14 -10.07 5.45
CA THR A 235 -3.66 -9.58 6.76
C THR A 235 -2.14 -9.55 6.86
N LYS A 236 -1.45 -10.34 6.03
CA LYS A 236 0.01 -10.44 5.98
C LYS A 236 0.50 -10.52 4.53
N PRO A 237 1.71 -10.02 4.24
CA PRO A 237 2.29 -10.00 2.91
C PRO A 237 2.20 -11.35 2.19
N GLY A 238 1.69 -11.33 0.98
CA GLY A 238 1.59 -12.44 0.05
C GLY A 238 0.53 -13.49 0.38
N ARG A 239 -0.14 -13.42 1.55
CA ARG A 239 -1.06 -14.48 2.00
C ARG A 239 -2.26 -14.61 1.06
N ALA A 240 -2.97 -13.50 0.81
CA ALA A 240 -4.10 -13.46 -0.13
C ALA A 240 -3.68 -13.88 -1.55
N LEU A 241 -2.54 -13.39 -2.03
CA LEU A 241 -2.04 -13.70 -3.38
C LEU A 241 -1.65 -15.17 -3.55
N LYS A 242 -1.03 -15.80 -2.55
CA LYS A 242 -0.75 -17.24 -2.54
C LYS A 242 -2.04 -18.06 -2.59
N ALA A 243 -3.02 -17.71 -1.76
CA ALA A 243 -4.32 -18.37 -1.76
C ALA A 243 -5.02 -18.22 -3.12
N TYR A 244 -4.99 -17.03 -3.70
CA TYR A 244 -5.51 -16.78 -5.04
C TYR A 244 -4.82 -17.64 -6.09
N LEU A 245 -3.48 -17.67 -6.10
CA LEU A 245 -2.71 -18.44 -7.07
C LEU A 245 -2.98 -19.95 -6.95
N ALA A 246 -3.08 -20.48 -5.72
CA ALA A 246 -3.44 -21.87 -5.49
C ALA A 246 -4.83 -22.21 -6.05
N LEU A 247 -5.84 -21.39 -5.75
CA LEU A 247 -7.22 -21.58 -6.23
C LEU A 247 -7.37 -21.27 -7.73
N SER A 248 -6.51 -20.44 -8.30
CA SER A 248 -6.52 -20.10 -9.73
C SER A 248 -6.24 -21.31 -10.63
N LEU A 249 -5.50 -22.31 -10.14
CA LEU A 249 -5.14 -23.51 -10.89
C LEU A 249 -6.37 -24.36 -11.26
N PRO A 250 -7.14 -24.90 -10.31
CA PRO A 250 -8.33 -25.70 -10.63
C PRO A 250 -9.42 -24.88 -11.33
N LEU A 251 -9.55 -23.59 -10.98
CA LEU A 251 -10.58 -22.70 -11.52
C LEU A 251 -10.21 -22.09 -12.88
N ARG A 252 -8.97 -22.31 -13.37
CA ARG A 252 -8.38 -21.65 -14.54
C ARG A 252 -8.66 -20.14 -14.54
N ALA A 253 -8.35 -19.49 -13.42
CA ALA A 253 -8.43 -18.04 -13.30
C ALA A 253 -7.14 -17.39 -13.84
N PRO A 254 -7.20 -16.15 -14.37
CA PRO A 254 -6.02 -15.42 -14.81
C PRO A 254 -4.99 -15.27 -13.69
N LYS A 255 -3.70 -15.40 -13.97
CA LYS A 255 -2.65 -15.37 -12.93
C LYS A 255 -1.73 -14.17 -13.04
N THR A 256 -1.67 -13.56 -14.22
CA THR A 256 -0.67 -12.55 -14.58
C THR A 256 -0.62 -11.41 -13.57
N ILE A 257 -1.77 -10.79 -13.26
CA ILE A 257 -1.79 -9.66 -12.33
C ILE A 257 -1.42 -10.07 -10.90
N ALA A 258 -1.85 -11.26 -10.44
CA ALA A 258 -1.51 -11.76 -9.12
C ALA A 258 -0.01 -12.08 -8.99
N VAL A 259 0.62 -12.65 -10.03
CA VAL A 259 2.07 -12.90 -10.06
C VAL A 259 2.85 -11.59 -10.03
N LEU A 260 2.43 -10.59 -10.80
CA LEU A 260 3.06 -9.27 -10.80
C LEU A 260 2.96 -8.61 -9.42
N LEU A 261 1.76 -8.58 -8.84
CA LEU A 261 1.52 -7.98 -7.52
C LEU A 261 2.23 -8.74 -6.38
N ALA A 262 2.35 -10.06 -6.47
CA ALA A 262 3.00 -10.87 -5.43
C ALA A 262 4.45 -10.45 -5.20
N SER A 263 5.16 -10.04 -6.25
CA SER A 263 6.54 -9.57 -6.14
C SER A 263 6.67 -8.28 -5.32
N TYR A 264 5.69 -7.38 -5.38
CA TYR A 264 5.67 -6.13 -4.62
C TYR A 264 5.13 -6.35 -3.20
N ASP A 265 4.07 -7.14 -3.07
CA ASP A 265 3.40 -7.42 -1.81
C ASP A 265 4.30 -8.22 -0.85
N LEU A 266 4.94 -9.30 -1.33
CA LEU A 266 5.90 -10.10 -0.53
C LEU A 266 7.12 -9.31 -0.06
N ARG A 267 7.54 -8.31 -0.85
CA ARG A 267 8.65 -7.41 -0.52
C ARG A 267 8.24 -6.23 0.35
N GLU A 268 6.97 -6.17 0.76
CA GLU A 268 6.39 -5.06 1.53
C GLU A 268 6.60 -3.70 0.81
N MET A 269 6.54 -3.68 -0.52
CA MET A 269 6.64 -2.45 -1.33
C MET A 269 5.28 -1.81 -1.63
N ALA A 270 4.23 -2.62 -1.62
CA ALA A 270 2.85 -2.19 -1.82
C ALA A 270 1.93 -3.18 -1.09
N MET A 271 0.67 -2.79 -0.90
CA MET A 271 -0.37 -3.63 -0.33
C MET A 271 -1.49 -3.86 -1.35
N LEU A 272 -2.07 -5.05 -1.30
CA LEU A 272 -3.22 -5.37 -2.13
C LEU A 272 -4.45 -4.51 -1.74
N GLY A 273 -4.77 -4.45 -0.45
CA GLY A 273 -5.90 -3.69 0.06
C GLY A 273 -7.24 -4.30 -0.33
N ASP A 274 -8.32 -3.72 0.17
CA ASP A 274 -9.68 -4.21 -0.06
C ASP A 274 -10.05 -4.18 -1.54
N SER A 275 -9.55 -3.20 -2.31
CA SER A 275 -9.74 -3.17 -3.77
C SER A 275 -9.22 -4.43 -4.47
N GLY A 276 -8.01 -4.87 -4.11
CA GLY A 276 -7.36 -5.98 -4.80
C GLY A 276 -7.83 -7.34 -4.29
N SER A 277 -7.96 -7.51 -2.97
CA SER A 277 -8.36 -8.77 -2.34
C SER A 277 -9.79 -9.17 -2.75
N ASN A 278 -10.73 -8.21 -2.69
CA ASN A 278 -12.11 -8.43 -3.09
C ASN A 278 -12.22 -8.67 -4.60
N SER A 279 -11.47 -7.96 -5.43
CA SER A 279 -11.48 -8.16 -6.89
C SER A 279 -10.95 -9.54 -7.28
N LEU A 280 -9.84 -9.98 -6.69
CA LEU A 280 -9.27 -11.30 -6.94
C LEU A 280 -10.18 -12.42 -6.39
N GLY A 281 -10.77 -12.25 -5.21
CA GLY A 281 -11.74 -13.20 -4.69
C GLY A 281 -13.02 -13.28 -5.53
N ALA A 282 -13.54 -12.13 -6.01
CA ALA A 282 -14.67 -12.10 -6.95
C ALA A 282 -14.33 -12.79 -8.28
N MET A 283 -13.09 -12.65 -8.78
CA MET A 283 -12.61 -13.43 -9.94
C MET A 283 -12.74 -14.93 -9.68
N LEU A 284 -12.25 -15.43 -8.54
CA LEU A 284 -12.36 -16.86 -8.20
C LEU A 284 -13.82 -17.30 -8.11
N GLY A 285 -14.69 -16.49 -7.50
CA GLY A 285 -16.12 -16.74 -7.44
C GLY A 285 -16.74 -16.88 -8.83
N LEU A 286 -16.52 -15.90 -9.72
CA LEU A 286 -17.04 -15.92 -11.10
C LEU A 286 -16.52 -17.13 -11.90
N ARG A 287 -15.23 -17.47 -11.76
CA ARG A 287 -14.65 -18.65 -12.42
C ARG A 287 -15.20 -19.95 -11.85
N SER A 288 -15.52 -19.99 -10.56
CA SER A 288 -16.14 -21.15 -9.92
C SER A 288 -17.56 -21.38 -10.43
N VAL A 289 -18.36 -20.33 -10.67
CA VAL A 289 -19.70 -20.49 -11.28
C VAL A 289 -19.62 -21.19 -12.63
N GLY A 290 -18.67 -20.83 -13.49
CA GLY A 290 -18.50 -21.46 -14.81
C GLY A 290 -17.94 -22.89 -14.78
N ARG A 291 -17.55 -23.42 -13.61
CA ARG A 291 -16.86 -24.71 -13.48
C ARG A 291 -17.56 -25.73 -12.59
N LEU A 292 -18.20 -25.25 -11.55
CA LEU A 292 -18.86 -26.09 -10.57
C LEU A 292 -20.31 -26.32 -10.99
N THR A 293 -20.75 -27.57 -10.84
CA THR A 293 -22.17 -27.92 -10.89
C THR A 293 -22.91 -27.25 -9.74
N GLU A 294 -24.24 -27.15 -9.82
CA GLU A 294 -25.03 -26.49 -8.77
C GLU A 294 -24.81 -27.11 -7.38
N ARG A 295 -24.74 -28.45 -7.29
CA ARG A 295 -24.42 -29.15 -6.03
C ARG A 295 -23.04 -28.75 -5.50
N GLN A 296 -22.03 -28.72 -6.38
CA GLN A 296 -20.68 -28.31 -6.00
C GLN A 296 -20.61 -26.85 -5.57
N ARG A 297 -21.40 -25.95 -6.17
CA ARG A 297 -21.49 -24.54 -5.74
C ARG A 297 -22.03 -24.44 -4.32
N TRP A 298 -23.10 -25.15 -3.98
CA TRP A 298 -23.65 -25.15 -2.63
C TRP A 298 -22.69 -25.75 -1.60
N SER A 299 -21.95 -26.81 -1.95
CA SER A 299 -20.87 -27.32 -1.09
C SER A 299 -19.76 -26.30 -0.88
N ALA A 300 -19.34 -25.59 -1.93
CA ALA A 300 -18.34 -24.53 -1.83
C ALA A 300 -18.84 -23.34 -1.00
N ILE A 301 -20.09 -22.92 -1.17
CA ILE A 301 -20.75 -21.89 -0.36
C ILE A 301 -20.75 -22.30 1.11
N ALA A 302 -21.15 -23.53 1.43
CA ALA A 302 -21.15 -24.03 2.80
C ALA A 302 -19.73 -24.02 3.41
N ALA A 303 -18.71 -24.44 2.64
CA ALA A 303 -17.33 -24.39 3.07
C ALA A 303 -16.83 -22.95 3.32
N LEU A 304 -17.09 -22.02 2.40
CA LEU A 304 -16.68 -20.63 2.53
C LEU A 304 -17.43 -19.90 3.65
N ALA A 305 -18.72 -20.18 3.84
CA ALA A 305 -19.50 -19.66 4.95
C ALA A 305 -18.97 -20.22 6.28
N GLY A 306 -18.65 -21.51 6.34
CA GLY A 306 -17.99 -22.14 7.50
C GLY A 306 -16.65 -21.48 7.82
N LEU A 307 -15.80 -21.25 6.82
CA LEU A 307 -14.54 -20.52 6.99
C LEU A 307 -14.74 -19.08 7.46
N THR A 308 -15.76 -18.39 6.95
CA THR A 308 -16.13 -17.03 7.36
C THR A 308 -16.51 -17.00 8.85
N LEU A 309 -17.40 -17.90 9.28
CA LEU A 309 -17.81 -18.03 10.68
C LEU A 309 -16.65 -18.42 11.60
N LEU A 310 -15.76 -19.30 11.13
CA LEU A 310 -14.54 -19.65 11.86
C LEU A 310 -13.63 -18.44 12.02
N GLY A 311 -13.45 -17.65 10.96
CA GLY A 311 -12.65 -16.42 10.95
C GLY A 311 -13.16 -15.34 11.89
N GLU A 312 -14.48 -15.27 12.09
CA GLU A 312 -15.10 -14.36 13.06
C GLU A 312 -14.86 -14.80 14.52
N ARG A 313 -14.90 -16.11 14.79
CA ARG A 313 -14.69 -16.64 16.14
C ARG A 313 -13.22 -16.74 16.53
N ARG A 314 -12.36 -17.03 15.55
CA ARG A 314 -10.90 -17.16 15.70
C ARG A 314 -10.24 -16.51 14.49
N SER A 315 -9.26 -15.65 14.69
CA SER A 315 -8.50 -15.09 13.56
C SER A 315 -7.94 -16.22 12.69
N LEU A 316 -8.35 -16.29 11.41
CA LEU A 316 -7.81 -17.27 10.45
C LEU A 316 -6.28 -17.18 10.38
N GLY A 317 -5.73 -15.97 10.52
CA GLY A 317 -4.30 -15.76 10.59
C GLY A 317 -3.64 -16.45 11.79
N ALA A 318 -4.27 -16.41 12.97
CA ALA A 318 -3.77 -17.11 14.14
C ALA A 318 -3.79 -18.63 13.95
N LEU A 319 -4.82 -19.18 13.29
CA LEU A 319 -4.88 -20.60 12.96
C LEU A 319 -3.75 -21.02 12.00
N ILE A 320 -3.52 -20.23 10.94
CA ILE A 320 -2.42 -20.43 9.99
C ILE A 320 -1.06 -20.40 10.72
N GLU A 321 -0.88 -19.44 11.63
CA GLU A 321 0.37 -19.25 12.37
C GLU A 321 0.61 -20.31 13.45
N SER A 322 -0.45 -20.88 14.01
CA SER A 322 -0.35 -21.98 14.98
C SER A 322 -0.04 -23.34 14.34
N THR A 323 -0.27 -23.50 13.04
CA THR A 323 -0.07 -24.78 12.34
C THR A 323 1.28 -24.78 11.60
N PRO A 324 2.25 -25.65 11.95
CA PRO A 324 3.63 -25.55 11.46
C PRO A 324 3.75 -25.48 9.93
N VAL A 325 3.10 -26.40 9.21
CA VAL A 325 3.14 -26.47 7.75
C VAL A 325 2.53 -25.22 7.11
N PHE A 326 1.38 -24.76 7.62
CA PHE A 326 0.73 -23.56 7.08
C PHE A 326 1.53 -22.30 7.39
N ARG A 327 2.15 -22.22 8.57
CA ARG A 327 3.05 -21.12 8.94
C ARG A 327 4.26 -21.03 8.01
N GLU A 328 4.90 -22.15 7.68
CA GLU A 328 6.05 -22.17 6.77
C GLU A 328 5.67 -21.73 5.35
N LEU A 329 4.58 -22.29 4.80
CA LEU A 329 4.06 -21.89 3.50
C LEU A 329 3.64 -20.42 3.47
N ASP A 330 3.01 -19.93 4.55
CA ASP A 330 2.59 -18.55 4.70
C ASP A 330 3.80 -17.59 4.78
N ALA A 331 4.86 -17.97 5.49
CA ALA A 331 6.09 -17.20 5.63
C ALA A 331 6.98 -17.20 4.38
N TRP A 332 6.86 -18.22 3.51
CA TRP A 332 7.72 -18.38 2.35
C TRP A 332 7.76 -17.14 1.45
N GLY A 333 8.97 -16.62 1.17
CA GLY A 333 9.18 -15.45 0.31
C GLY A 333 8.88 -14.09 0.94
N ARG A 334 8.48 -14.02 2.22
CA ARG A 334 8.37 -12.74 2.95
C ARG A 334 9.75 -12.20 3.33
N GLN A 335 9.81 -10.88 3.53
CA GLN A 335 10.96 -10.26 4.16
C GLN A 335 11.17 -10.83 5.59
N PRO A 336 12.43 -11.04 6.02
CA PRO A 336 12.71 -11.37 7.40
C PRO A 336 12.23 -10.25 8.32
N VAL A 337 11.81 -10.64 9.52
CA VAL A 337 11.39 -9.72 10.58
C VAL A 337 12.61 -9.05 11.17
#